data_AF-A0A923WXG1-F1
#
_entry.id   AF-A0A923WXG1-F1
#
_cell.length_a   1.000
_cell.length_b   1.000
_cell.length_c   1.000
_cell.angle_alpha   90.00
_cell.angle_beta   90.00
_cell.angle_gamma   90.00
#
_symmetry.space_group_name_H-M   'P 1'
#
loop_
_entity.id
_entity.type
_entity.pdbx_description
1 polymer ?
#
loop_
_entity_poly.entity_id
_entity_poly.type
_entity_poly.pdbx_seq_one_letter_code
_entity_poly.pdbx_strand_id
1 'polypeptide(L)' 'MKPKIAKKSVISWILYDCANSVFYTTVMAGFFPIFFKKYWSLGADQNLSTQRLGWILAISGFVLAVMSPLL' A
#
# COMPACT_ATOMS: atom_id res chain seq x y z
N MET A 1 -27.67 -14.96 19.40
CA MET A 1 -28.42 -14.14 18.42
C MET A 1 -27.54 -13.95 17.19
N LYS A 2 -27.95 -14.42 16.00
CA LYS A 2 -27.17 -14.17 14.75
C LYS A 2 -27.46 -12.73 14.28
N PRO A 3 -26.46 -11.88 14.03
CA PRO A 3 -26.71 -10.51 13.59
C PRO A 3 -27.42 -10.53 12.22
N LYS A 4 -28.51 -9.77 12.11
CA LYS A 4 -29.23 -9.58 10.84
C LYS A 4 -28.40 -8.60 10.01
N ILE A 5 -27.52 -9.13 9.16
CA ILE A 5 -26.68 -8.28 8.30
C ILE A 5 -27.60 -7.58 7.30
N ALA A 6 -27.69 -6.24 7.39
CA ALA A 6 -28.50 -5.46 6.48
C ALA A 6 -27.87 -5.50 5.09
N LYS A 7 -28.63 -5.90 4.06
CA LYS A 7 -28.14 -5.99 2.66
C LYS A 7 -27.46 -4.70 2.18
N LYS A 8 -27.98 -3.53 2.59
CA LYS A 8 -27.36 -2.22 2.31
C LYS A 8 -25.98 -2.07 2.96
N SER A 9 -25.80 -2.51 4.20
CA SER A 9 -24.51 -2.47 4.91
C SER A 9 -23.45 -3.34 4.21
N VAL A 10 -23.85 -4.51 3.70
CA VAL A 10 -22.93 -5.39 2.93
C VAL A 10 -22.48 -4.70 1.65
N ILE A 11 -23.41 -4.14 0.89
CA ILE A 11 -23.10 -3.46 -0.37
C ILE A 11 -22.22 -2.23 -0.13
N SER A 12 -22.53 -1.43 0.90
CA SER A 12 -21.68 -0.30 1.30
C SER A 12 -20.27 -0.72 1.70
N TRP A 13 -20.14 -1.83 2.43
CA TRP A 13 -18.83 -2.38 2.80
C TRP A 13 -18.05 -2.87 1.58
N ILE A 14 -18.69 -3.59 0.67
CA ILE A 14 -18.06 -4.07 -0.58
C ILE A 14 -17.56 -2.89 -1.43
N LEU A 15 -18.39 -1.87 -1.60
CA LEU A 15 -18.01 -0.68 -2.39
C LEU A 15 -16.86 0.09 -1.73
N TYR A 16 -16.90 0.23 -0.40
CA TYR A 16 -15.83 0.85 0.36
C TYR A 16 -14.52 0.07 0.24
N ASP A 17 -14.56 -1.24 0.46
CA ASP A 17 -13.40 -2.12 0.40
C ASP A 17 -12.76 -2.14 -1.00
N CYS A 18 -13.60 -2.16 -2.05
CA CYS A 18 -13.17 -2.07 -3.44
C CYS A 18 -12.51 -0.73 -3.75
N ALA A 19 -13.15 0.39 -3.38
CA ALA A 19 -12.59 1.72 -3.60
C ALA A 19 -11.26 1.93 -2.85
N ASN A 20 -11.20 1.48 -1.59
CA ASN A 20 -10.01 1.55 -0.77
C ASN A 20 -8.85 0.75 -1.40
N SER A 21 -9.11 -0.48 -1.84
CA SER A 21 -8.10 -1.34 -2.47
C SER A 21 -7.57 -0.76 -3.79
N VAL A 22 -8.45 -0.21 -4.64
CA VAL A 22 -8.05 0.44 -5.90
C VAL A 22 -7.23 1.71 -5.63
N PHE A 23 -7.58 2.47 -4.59
CA PHE A 23 -6.80 3.65 -4.20
C PHE A 23 -5.39 3.27 -3.75
N TYR A 24 -5.25 2.34 -2.80
CA TYR A 24 -3.94 1.92 -2.29
C TYR A 24 -3.04 1.38 -3.39
N THR A 25 -3.57 0.52 -4.27
CA THR A 25 -2.78 -0.04 -5.38
C THR A 25 -2.36 1.03 -6.38
N THR A 26 -3.24 1.94 -6.75
CA THR A 26 -2.92 3.02 -7.70
C THR A 26 -1.86 3.97 -7.15
N VAL A 27 -2.00 4.39 -5.90
CA VAL A 27 -1.08 5.33 -5.27
C VAL A 27 0.27 4.66 -4.97
N MET A 28 0.27 3.46 -4.38
CA MET A 28 1.49 2.78 -3.96
C MET A 28 2.25 2.11 -5.11
N ALA A 29 1.55 1.46 -6.05
CA ALA A 29 2.23 0.78 -7.17
C ALA A 29 2.41 1.70 -8.38
N GLY A 30 1.46 2.59 -8.65
CA GLY A 30 1.51 3.48 -9.82
C GLY A 30 2.26 4.78 -9.55
N PHE A 31 1.82 5.54 -8.55
CA PHE A 31 2.32 6.90 -8.33
C PHE A 31 3.64 6.95 -7.54
N PHE A 32 3.74 6.15 -6.47
CA PHE A 32 4.87 6.18 -5.54
C PHE A 32 6.24 5.95 -6.21
N PRO A 33 6.43 5.00 -7.15
CA PRO A 33 7.73 4.82 -7.80
C PRO A 33 8.17 6.05 -8.61
N ILE A 34 7.21 6.73 -9.26
CA ILE A 34 7.46 7.94 -10.04
C ILE A 34 7.87 9.08 -9.10
N PHE A 35 7.12 9.27 -8.01
CA PHE A 35 7.44 10.26 -6.99
C PHE A 35 8.81 9.99 -6.34
N PHE A 36 9.08 8.75 -5.95
CA PHE A 36 10.32 8.34 -5.32
C PHE A 36 11.52 8.66 -6.22
N LYS A 37 11.44 8.33 -7.51
CA LYS A 37 12.49 8.65 -8.49
C LYS A 37 12.67 10.16 -8.65
N LYS A 38 11.58 10.92 -8.71
CA LYS A 38 11.59 12.37 -8.99
C LYS A 38 11.90 13.25 -7.79
N TYR A 39 11.75 12.77 -6.56
CA TYR A 39 11.93 13.59 -5.36
C TYR A 39 13.00 13.01 -4.41
N TRP A 40 12.97 11.70 -4.18
CA TRP A 40 13.85 11.03 -3.20
C TRP A 40 15.14 10.47 -3.80
N SER A 41 15.15 10.26 -5.12
CA SER A 41 16.31 9.74 -5.85
C SER A 41 16.71 10.62 -7.04
N LEU A 42 16.57 11.94 -6.87
CA LEU A 42 16.97 12.96 -7.84
C LEU A 42 18.44 12.78 -8.28
N GLY A 43 18.66 12.70 -9.60
CA GLY A 43 20.00 12.57 -10.19
C GLY A 43 20.65 11.20 -10.04
N ALA A 44 19.99 10.23 -9.39
CA ALA A 44 20.51 8.87 -9.28
C ALA A 44 20.26 8.07 -10.55
N ASP A 45 21.21 7.20 -10.89
CA ASP A 45 21.05 6.23 -11.97
C ASP A 45 19.85 5.30 -11.71
N GLN A 46 19.23 4.80 -12.79
CA GLN A 46 18.01 3.98 -12.68
C GLN A 46 18.23 2.74 -11.81
N ASN A 47 19.41 2.13 -11.90
CA ASN A 47 19.74 0.95 -11.11
C ASN A 47 19.81 1.26 -9.60
N LEU A 48 20.35 2.42 -9.23
CA LEU A 48 20.45 2.84 -7.83
C LEU A 48 19.08 3.20 -7.25
N SER A 49 18.22 3.86 -8.02
CA SER A 49 16.86 4.21 -7.59
C SER A 49 16.01 2.97 -7.33
N THR A 50 16.12 1.94 -8.16
CA THR A 50 15.40 0.66 -7.96
C THR A 50 15.92 -0.09 -6.74
N GLN A 51 17.24 -0.11 -6.53
CA GLN A 51 17.83 -0.73 -5.34
C GLN A 51 17.35 -0.06 -4.04
N ARG A 52 17.33 1.29 -4.00
CA ARG A 52 16.83 2.03 -2.84
C ARG A 52 15.35 1.75 -2.56
N LEU A 53 14.53 1.69 -3.61
CA LEU A 53 13.12 1.32 -3.50
C LEU A 53 12.98 -0.11 -2.94
N GLY A 54 13.80 -1.05 -3.40
CA GLY A 54 13.86 -2.42 -2.87
C GLY A 54 14.22 -2.48 -1.39
N TRP A 55 15.22 -1.71 -0.95
CA TRP A 55 15.59 -1.61 0.48
C TRP A 55 14.44 -1.06 1.33
N ILE A 56 13.73 -0.05 0.85
CA ILE A 56 12.57 0.51 1.54
C ILE A 56 11.47 -0.54 1.72
N LEU A 57 11.16 -1.29 0.66
CA LEU A 57 10.18 -2.38 0.74
C LEU A 57 10.60 -3.48 1.73
N ALA A 58 11.88 -3.87 1.72
CA ALA A 58 12.40 -4.88 2.63
C ALA A 58 12.31 -4.45 4.10
N ILE A 59 12.73 -3.21 4.41
CA ILE A 59 12.67 -2.66 5.77
C ILE A 59 11.21 -2.52 6.21
N SER A 60 10.34 -2.02 5.34
CA SER A 60 8.91 -1.85 5.64
C SER A 60 8.24 -3.20 5.93
N GLY A 61 8.53 -4.23 5.12
CA GLY A 61 8.03 -5.58 5.34
C GLY A 61 8.56 -6.21 6.63
N PHE A 62 9.83 -5.98 6.96
CA PHE A 62 10.41 -6.45 8.22
C PHE A 62 9.75 -5.79 9.43
N VAL A 63 9.54 -4.47 9.41
CA VAL A 63 8.84 -3.74 10.47
C VAL A 63 7.41 -4.27 10.63
N LEU A 64 6.67 -4.45 9.53
CA LEU A 64 5.33 -5.03 9.56
C LEU A 64 5.32 -6.44 10.15
N ALA A 65 6.29 -7.28 9.79
CA ALA A 65 6.38 -8.63 10.33
C ALA A 65 6.58 -8.63 11.86
N VAL A 66 7.47 -7.76 12.37
CA VAL A 66 7.72 -7.61 13.80
C VAL A 66 6.51 -7.02 14.53
N MET A 67 5.78 -6.09 13.91
CA MET A 67 4.60 -5.44 14.48
C MET A 67 3.32 -6.27 14.35
N SER A 68 3.30 -7.30 13.50
CA SER A 68 2.12 -8.14 13.27
C SER A 68 1.44 -8.73 14.51
N PRO A 69 2.14 -9.04 15.63
CA PRO A 69 1.47 -9.52 16.85
C PRO A 69 0.75 -8.42 17.63
N LEU A 70 1.03 -7.14 17.34
CA LEU A 70 0.46 -5.98 18.02
C LEU A 70 -0.71 -5.34 17.23
N LEU A 71 -0.85 -5.68 15.95
CA LEU A 71 -1.86 -5.19 15.00
C LEU A 71 -3.08 -6.12 14.95
#